data_AF-A0A357LEE4-F1
#
_entry.id   AF-A0A357LEE4-F1
#
_cell.length_a   1.000
_cell.length_b   1.000
_cell.length_c   1.000
_cell.angle_alpha   90.00
_cell.angle_beta   90.00
_cell.angle_gamma   90.00
#
_symmetry.space_group_name_H-M   'P 1'
#
loop_
_entity.id
_entity.type
_entity.pdbx_description
1 polymer ?
#
loop_
_entity_poly.entity_id
_entity_poly.type
_entity_poly.pdbx_seq_one_letter_code
_entity_poly.pdbx_strand_id
1 'polypeptide(L)'
;EEIARAGVFVSLDQAGALRVERGFVKPEDESPAEAAESPQDAGGDGANNPDAEAGSASNTADANCEDEDENEDAGISRVLPDRLLIELTEWRTLALRDALAKCPDVAFIAALHTLCLDVFYTHSARSCVDIAGRQCVLRSGAAGLSDSAAAASIDARHQTFADILPGNPEALWQALLAMEEAQRALLFAHCVALTVDAVFRPYDRRSAALAQADILARAIGLDVTAAGWKPTAEGYFLRVSKAQILDAVREAKGDAAAERIAGLKKPEMAAAAEELLKDSAWLPAALRTPGLVQSVAAEGEELPIISSNIPAIAAIAAE
;
A
#
# COMPACT_ATOMS: atom_id res chain seq x y z
N GLU A 1 -39.48 40.29 6.33
CA GLU A 1 -38.00 40.29 6.43
C GLU A 1 -37.39 38.89 6.53
N GLU A 2 -38.08 37.88 7.09
CA GLU A 2 -37.53 36.51 7.22
C GLU A 2 -37.35 35.75 5.88
N ILE A 3 -38.16 36.03 4.85
CA ILE A 3 -38.04 35.35 3.53
C ILE A 3 -36.75 35.75 2.80
N ALA A 4 -36.20 36.94 3.07
CA ALA A 4 -34.96 37.40 2.46
C ALA A 4 -33.71 36.75 3.10
N ARG A 5 -33.87 36.02 4.21
CA ARG A 5 -32.77 35.45 5.02
C ARG A 5 -32.80 33.92 5.10
N ALA A 6 -33.44 33.25 4.14
CA ALA A 6 -33.50 31.80 4.08
C ALA A 6 -33.09 31.30 2.69
N GLY A 7 -31.88 30.74 2.57
CA GLY A 7 -31.43 30.08 1.35
C GLY A 7 -31.31 28.57 1.51
N VAL A 8 -31.46 27.89 0.37
CA VAL A 8 -31.46 26.44 0.25
C VAL A 8 -30.56 26.05 -0.92
N PHE A 9 -29.65 25.11 -0.67
CA PHE A 9 -28.83 24.51 -1.71
C PHE A 9 -29.49 23.22 -2.15
N VAL A 10 -29.82 23.14 -3.44
CA VAL A 10 -30.42 21.95 -4.04
C VAL A 10 -29.38 21.32 -4.94
N SER A 11 -29.00 20.09 -4.64
CA SER A 11 -28.08 19.29 -5.42
C SER A 11 -28.69 17.94 -5.75
N LEU A 12 -28.15 17.30 -6.79
CA LEU A 12 -28.42 15.90 -7.08
C LEU A 12 -27.19 15.11 -6.66
N ASP A 13 -27.38 14.01 -5.93
CA ASP A 13 -26.27 13.10 -5.66
C ASP A 13 -25.93 12.24 -6.89
N GLN A 14 -24.86 11.45 -6.78
CA GLN A 14 -24.34 10.67 -7.90
C GLN A 14 -25.31 9.58 -8.41
N ALA A 15 -26.39 9.31 -7.67
CA ALA A 15 -27.47 8.42 -8.09
C ALA A 15 -28.68 9.18 -8.69
N GLY A 16 -28.60 10.51 -8.80
CA GLY A 16 -29.67 11.37 -9.30
C GLY A 16 -30.76 11.67 -8.28
N ALA A 17 -30.53 11.37 -6.99
CA ALA A 17 -31.50 11.68 -5.94
C ALA A 17 -31.34 13.14 -5.47
N LEU A 18 -32.47 13.82 -5.26
CA LEU A 18 -32.53 15.21 -4.86
C LEU A 18 -32.13 15.38 -3.38
N ARG A 19 -31.09 16.17 -3.13
CA ARG A 19 -30.66 16.61 -1.80
C ARG A 19 -30.91 18.10 -1.65
N VAL A 20 -31.51 18.45 -0.51
CA VAL A 20 -31.95 19.81 -0.21
C VAL A 20 -31.40 20.19 1.16
N GLU A 21 -30.39 21.04 1.19
CA GLU A 21 -29.75 21.51 2.41
C GLU A 21 -30.15 22.97 2.67
N ARG A 22 -30.79 23.23 3.81
CA ARG A 22 -31.34 24.55 4.17
C ARG A 22 -30.41 25.23 5.18
N GLY A 23 -30.36 26.56 5.14
CA GLY A 23 -29.59 27.38 6.09
C GLY A 23 -28.40 28.12 5.49
N PHE A 24 -28.27 28.12 4.16
CA PHE A 24 -27.23 28.86 3.46
C PHE A 24 -27.74 30.26 3.14
N VAL A 25 -27.23 31.28 3.83
CA VAL A 25 -27.56 32.69 3.59
C VAL A 25 -26.34 33.36 2.94
N LYS A 26 -26.55 34.30 2.02
CA LYS A 26 -25.44 35.02 1.42
C LYS A 26 -24.79 35.92 2.47
N PRO A 27 -23.46 36.12 2.45
CA PRO A 27 -22.75 36.92 3.45
C PRO A 27 -23.29 38.37 3.59
N GLU A 28 -23.82 38.90 2.50
CA GLU A 28 -24.44 40.23 2.40
C GLU A 28 -25.83 40.34 3.09
N ASP A 29 -26.45 39.20 3.42
CA ASP A 29 -27.74 39.10 4.11
C ASP A 29 -27.62 38.61 5.56
N GLU A 30 -26.39 38.39 6.06
CA GLU A 30 -26.10 38.07 7.47
C GLU A 30 -26.24 39.33 8.35
N SER A 31 -26.94 39.24 9.48
CA SER A 31 -27.11 40.37 10.40
C SER A 31 -25.80 40.71 11.12
N PRO A 32 -25.39 42.00 11.22
CA PRO A 32 -24.23 42.38 12.03
C PRO A 32 -24.41 41.92 13.48
N ALA A 33 -23.47 41.13 13.97
CA ALA A 33 -23.45 40.70 15.36
C ALA A 33 -23.22 41.91 16.27
N GLU A 34 -24.13 42.14 17.23
CA GLU A 34 -23.92 43.12 18.29
C GLU A 34 -22.68 42.73 19.09
N ALA A 35 -21.66 43.59 19.03
CA ALA A 35 -20.43 43.45 19.79
C ALA A 35 -20.68 43.77 21.27
N ALA A 36 -20.32 42.84 22.16
CA ALA A 36 -20.08 43.15 23.56
C ALA A 36 -18.72 43.89 23.67
N GLU A 37 -18.78 45.06 24.30
CA GLU A 37 -17.71 46.05 24.43
C GLU A 37 -16.48 45.57 25.23
N SER A 38 -15.28 46.04 24.84
CA SER A 38 -14.25 46.62 25.73
C SER A 38 -13.17 47.36 24.90
N PRO A 39 -12.59 48.48 25.38
CA PRO A 39 -12.25 49.64 24.52
C PRO A 39 -10.75 50.06 24.42
N GLN A 40 -10.46 50.84 23.35
CA GLN A 40 -9.36 51.82 23.12
C GLN A 40 -7.94 51.26 22.90
N ASP A 41 -7.06 51.77 22.00
CA ASP A 41 -6.79 53.12 21.47
C ASP A 41 -5.94 52.95 20.15
N ALA A 42 -6.30 53.49 18.98
CA ALA A 42 -5.92 54.78 18.36
C ALA A 42 -4.62 54.85 17.50
N GLY A 43 -4.79 55.27 16.22
CA GLY A 43 -3.79 55.88 15.28
C GLY A 43 -3.07 54.91 14.34
N GLY A 44 -3.22 54.89 12.99
CA GLY A 44 -3.02 55.96 11.99
C GLY A 44 -1.50 56.19 11.76
N ASP A 45 -0.87 56.29 10.59
CA ASP A 45 -1.19 56.34 9.16
C ASP A 45 0.19 56.25 8.41
N GLY A 46 0.21 56.06 7.08
CA GLY A 46 1.27 56.68 6.24
C GLY A 46 2.44 55.85 5.69
N ALA A 47 2.27 55.39 4.44
CA ALA A 47 3.10 55.68 3.26
C ALA A 47 4.56 55.16 3.05
N ASN A 48 4.71 54.58 1.84
CA ASN A 48 5.83 54.65 0.86
C ASN A 48 7.13 53.81 1.00
N ASN A 49 7.24 52.88 0.04
CA ASN A 49 8.42 52.33 -0.64
C ASN A 49 9.36 53.43 -1.21
N PRO A 50 10.65 53.18 -1.58
CA PRO A 50 11.06 52.07 -2.48
C PRO A 50 12.50 51.49 -2.35
N ASP A 51 12.73 50.44 -3.16
CA ASP A 51 13.96 49.95 -3.84
C ASP A 51 15.27 49.68 -3.07
N ALA A 52 15.79 48.44 -3.19
CA ALA A 52 17.00 48.12 -3.98
C ALA A 52 17.54 46.69 -3.73
N GLU A 53 17.72 45.97 -4.84
CA GLU A 53 18.75 44.98 -5.23
C GLU A 53 19.49 44.04 -4.24
N ALA A 54 19.47 42.76 -4.66
CA ALA A 54 20.60 41.84 -4.84
C ALA A 54 21.36 41.27 -3.61
N GLY A 55 21.52 39.94 -3.60
CA GLY A 55 22.54 39.30 -2.77
C GLY A 55 22.36 37.80 -2.54
N SER A 56 22.83 37.01 -3.49
CA SER A 56 23.08 35.57 -3.34
C SER A 56 24.15 35.30 -2.28
N ALA A 57 23.92 34.31 -1.40
CA ALA A 57 24.83 33.21 -1.06
C ALA A 57 24.80 32.80 0.43
N SER A 58 24.58 31.51 0.64
CA SER A 58 25.27 30.60 1.57
C SER A 58 25.36 30.98 3.04
N ASN A 59 24.77 30.15 3.91
CA ASN A 59 25.48 29.68 5.10
C ASN A 59 25.00 28.31 5.54
N THR A 60 25.94 27.37 5.50
CA THR A 60 26.03 26.15 6.29
C THR A 60 25.84 26.47 7.76
N ALA A 61 24.83 25.89 8.39
CA ALA A 61 24.72 25.81 9.85
C ALA A 61 24.76 24.33 10.23
N ASP A 62 25.97 23.90 10.58
CA ASP A 62 26.21 22.80 11.49
C ASP A 62 25.51 23.15 12.82
N ALA A 63 24.52 22.35 13.19
CA ALA A 63 23.82 22.44 14.46
C ALA A 63 23.72 21.02 15.01
N ASN A 64 24.80 20.62 15.66
CA ASN A 64 24.79 19.67 16.75
C ASN A 64 23.77 20.18 17.78
N CYS A 65 22.58 19.57 17.84
CA CYS A 65 21.69 19.66 19.00
C CYS A 65 21.73 18.31 19.71
N GLU A 66 22.23 18.40 20.93
CA GLU A 66 22.38 17.35 21.91
C GLU A 66 21.02 16.74 22.29
N ASP A 67 21.10 15.50 22.75
CA ASP A 67 20.02 14.73 23.34
C ASP A 67 19.27 15.54 24.41
N GLU A 68 17.98 15.81 24.18
CA GLU A 68 17.04 16.12 25.25
C GLU A 68 15.74 15.32 25.03
N ASP A 69 15.52 14.45 26.02
CA ASP A 69 14.23 14.05 26.61
C ASP A 69 13.42 12.93 25.95
N GLU A 70 13.76 11.72 26.40
CA GLU A 70 12.90 10.83 27.18
C GLU A 70 11.51 11.40 27.53
N ASN A 71 10.60 11.34 26.57
CA ASN A 71 9.16 11.18 26.79
C ASN A 71 8.58 10.42 25.60
N GLU A 72 8.99 9.15 25.44
CA GLU A 72 8.24 8.19 24.61
C GLU A 72 6.94 7.87 25.37
N ASP A 73 5.95 8.75 25.19
CA ASP A 73 4.58 8.57 25.59
C ASP A 73 4.10 7.16 25.17
N ALA A 74 3.77 6.35 26.17
CA ALA A 74 3.29 4.98 26.06
C ALA A 74 1.84 4.92 25.50
N GLY A 75 1.60 5.66 24.41
CA GLY A 75 0.30 5.80 23.76
C GLY A 75 0.33 6.08 22.26
N ILE A 76 1.49 6.39 21.66
CA ILE A 76 1.64 6.74 20.23
C ILE A 76 2.86 5.95 19.71
N SER A 77 2.79 4.91 18.88
CA SER A 77 1.80 4.46 17.92
C SER A 77 2.06 2.98 17.60
N ARG A 78 1.05 2.09 17.73
CA ARG A 78 1.09 0.74 17.13
C ARG A 78 1.09 0.79 15.59
N VAL A 79 0.88 1.96 15.00
CA VAL A 79 0.81 2.19 13.57
C VAL A 79 2.21 2.44 13.04
N LEU A 80 2.61 1.65 12.05
CA LEU A 80 3.87 1.82 11.33
C LEU A 80 3.88 3.19 10.60
N PRO A 81 5.04 3.86 10.46
CA PRO A 81 5.13 5.08 9.67
C PRO A 81 4.63 4.87 8.25
N ASP A 82 3.87 5.83 7.70
CA ASP A 82 3.27 5.73 6.36
C ASP A 82 4.29 5.34 5.28
N ARG A 83 5.48 5.93 5.33
CA ARG A 83 6.56 5.62 4.39
C ARG A 83 7.00 4.15 4.47
N LEU A 84 7.10 3.60 5.68
CA LEU A 84 7.45 2.19 5.87
C LEU A 84 6.32 1.29 5.37
N LEU A 85 5.05 1.67 5.58
CA LEU A 85 3.90 0.94 5.05
C LEU A 85 3.87 0.92 3.52
N ILE A 86 4.15 2.05 2.87
CA ILE A 86 4.26 2.14 1.40
C ILE A 86 5.33 1.14 0.92
N GLU A 87 6.53 1.19 1.49
CA GLU A 87 7.64 0.32 1.07
C GLU A 87 7.33 -1.18 1.31
N LEU A 88 6.74 -1.54 2.45
CA LEU A 88 6.32 -2.91 2.73
C LEU A 88 5.22 -3.37 1.75
N THR A 89 4.24 -2.52 1.46
CA THR A 89 3.16 -2.87 0.52
C THR A 89 3.61 -2.87 -0.94
N GLU A 90 4.69 -2.17 -1.29
CA GLU A 90 5.39 -2.35 -2.58
C GLU A 90 6.05 -3.72 -2.67
N TRP A 91 6.73 -4.18 -1.61
CA TRP A 91 7.25 -5.55 -1.53
C TRP A 91 6.14 -6.60 -1.67
N ARG A 92 5.03 -6.42 -0.96
CA ARG A 92 3.86 -7.31 -1.08
C ARG A 92 3.30 -7.31 -2.50
N THR A 93 3.21 -6.13 -3.13
CA THR A 93 2.75 -6.01 -4.52
C THR A 93 3.69 -6.75 -5.46
N LEU A 94 5.02 -6.54 -5.36
CA LEU A 94 6.00 -7.24 -6.19
C LEU A 94 5.89 -8.76 -6.04
N ALA A 95 5.78 -9.25 -4.81
CA ALA A 95 5.62 -10.67 -4.51
C ALA A 95 4.32 -11.24 -5.12
N LEU A 96 3.20 -10.51 -5.00
CA LEU A 96 1.92 -10.86 -5.64
C LEU A 96 2.07 -10.96 -7.17
N ARG A 97 2.75 -9.99 -7.80
CA ARG A 97 2.99 -10.02 -9.26
C ARG A 97 3.80 -11.24 -9.66
N ASP A 98 4.85 -11.56 -8.91
CA ASP A 98 5.70 -12.69 -9.24
C ASP A 98 4.98 -14.04 -9.08
N ALA A 99 4.22 -14.20 -7.99
CA ALA A 99 3.47 -15.41 -7.72
C ALA A 99 2.28 -15.59 -8.68
N LEU A 100 1.48 -14.54 -8.92
CA LEU A 100 0.29 -14.63 -9.77
C LEU A 100 0.64 -14.98 -11.23
N ALA A 101 1.76 -14.47 -11.75
CA ALA A 101 2.22 -14.76 -13.11
C ALA A 101 2.50 -16.27 -13.36
N LYS A 102 2.64 -17.06 -12.29
CA LYS A 102 2.89 -18.51 -12.32
C LYS A 102 1.60 -19.33 -12.16
N CYS A 103 0.44 -18.69 -11.94
CA CYS A 103 -0.83 -19.33 -11.65
C CYS A 103 -1.93 -18.88 -12.64
N PRO A 104 -1.97 -19.41 -13.88
CA PRO A 104 -2.94 -19.00 -14.90
C PRO A 104 -4.40 -19.09 -14.49
N ASP A 105 -4.79 -20.14 -13.78
CA ASP A 105 -6.17 -20.34 -13.33
C ASP A 105 -6.61 -19.24 -12.34
N VAL A 106 -5.73 -18.89 -11.39
CA VAL A 106 -6.01 -17.83 -10.41
C VAL A 106 -5.98 -16.45 -11.08
N ALA A 107 -5.08 -16.23 -12.04
CA ALA A 107 -5.04 -14.99 -12.82
C ALA A 107 -6.32 -14.81 -13.66
N PHE A 108 -6.85 -15.90 -14.23
CA PHE A 108 -8.13 -15.87 -14.94
C PHE A 108 -9.27 -15.49 -14.01
N ILE A 109 -9.37 -16.12 -12.83
CA ILE A 109 -10.38 -15.78 -11.83
C ILE A 109 -10.24 -14.32 -11.38
N ALA A 110 -9.01 -13.83 -11.16
CA ALA A 110 -8.77 -12.45 -10.75
C ALA A 110 -9.21 -11.43 -11.81
N ALA A 111 -8.89 -11.69 -13.09
CA ALA A 111 -9.31 -10.85 -14.20
C ALA A 111 -10.83 -10.89 -14.40
N LEU A 112 -11.42 -12.09 -14.35
CA LEU A 112 -12.87 -12.27 -14.45
C LEU A 112 -13.60 -11.58 -13.29
N HIS A 113 -13.08 -11.68 -12.08
CA HIS A 113 -13.63 -10.99 -10.91
C HIS A 113 -13.65 -9.48 -11.10
N THR A 114 -12.53 -8.88 -11.55
CA THR A 114 -12.46 -7.43 -11.86
C THR A 114 -13.48 -7.05 -12.94
N LEU A 115 -13.55 -7.81 -14.04
CA LEU A 115 -14.54 -7.59 -15.09
C LEU A 115 -15.98 -7.71 -14.56
N CYS A 116 -16.25 -8.68 -13.69
CA CYS A 116 -17.55 -8.87 -13.07
C CYS A 116 -17.91 -7.70 -12.15
N LEU A 117 -16.97 -7.19 -11.35
CA LEU A 117 -17.19 -6.00 -10.52
C LEU A 117 -17.60 -4.80 -11.37
N ASP A 118 -16.88 -4.57 -12.48
CA ASP A 118 -17.16 -3.45 -13.38
C ASP A 118 -18.51 -3.59 -14.08
N VAL A 119 -18.85 -4.80 -14.54
CA VAL A 119 -20.09 -5.07 -15.31
C VAL A 119 -21.33 -5.21 -14.42
N PHE A 120 -21.23 -5.86 -13.26
CA PHE A 120 -22.38 -6.28 -12.46
C PHE A 120 -22.56 -5.51 -11.13
N TYR A 121 -21.53 -4.82 -10.60
CA TYR A 121 -21.57 -4.30 -9.21
C TYR A 121 -21.48 -2.75 -9.06
N THR A 122 -21.63 -1.96 -10.14
CA THR A 122 -21.83 -0.49 -10.14
C THR A 122 -20.65 0.40 -9.68
N HIS A 123 -19.76 0.76 -10.62
CA HIS A 123 -19.21 2.12 -10.86
C HIS A 123 -18.27 2.09 -12.08
N SER A 124 -18.82 1.87 -13.27
CA SER A 124 -18.47 2.54 -14.55
C SER A 124 -19.30 1.94 -15.68
N ALA A 125 -20.23 2.72 -16.23
CA ALA A 125 -20.80 2.40 -17.53
C ALA A 125 -19.76 2.73 -18.62
N ARG A 126 -19.35 1.73 -19.41
CA ARG A 126 -19.21 1.80 -20.88
C ARG A 126 -18.86 0.42 -21.47
N SER A 127 -19.82 -0.15 -22.21
CA SER A 127 -19.58 -1.08 -23.34
C SER A 127 -18.49 -0.53 -24.29
N CYS A 128 -17.78 -1.24 -25.18
CA CYS A 128 -17.71 -2.65 -25.59
C CYS A 128 -16.24 -3.12 -25.53
N VAL A 129 -15.84 -3.50 -24.30
CA VAL A 129 -14.49 -3.85 -23.81
C VAL A 129 -13.61 -2.63 -23.50
N ASP A 130 -13.44 -2.33 -22.22
CA ASP A 130 -12.36 -1.47 -21.70
C ASP A 130 -11.62 -2.23 -20.60
N ILE A 131 -10.37 -2.63 -20.88
CA ILE A 131 -9.45 -3.31 -19.98
C ILE A 131 -8.15 -2.50 -19.99
N ALA A 132 -7.92 -1.69 -18.96
CA ALA A 132 -6.71 -0.89 -18.87
C ALA A 132 -5.61 -1.66 -18.13
N GLY A 133 -4.68 -2.25 -18.88
CA GLY A 133 -3.43 -2.78 -18.35
C GLY A 133 -2.50 -1.67 -17.88
N ARG A 134 -2.79 -1.04 -16.74
CA ARG A 134 -1.89 -0.06 -16.14
C ARG A 134 -0.90 -0.78 -15.25
N GLN A 135 0.32 -0.94 -15.75
CA GLN A 135 1.42 -1.29 -14.86
C GLN A 135 1.64 -0.15 -13.87
N CYS A 136 1.31 -0.38 -12.60
CA CYS A 136 1.66 0.56 -11.55
C CYS A 136 3.17 0.48 -11.33
N VAL A 137 3.86 1.59 -11.59
CA VAL A 137 5.28 1.75 -11.25
C VAL A 137 5.39 1.76 -9.72
N LEU A 138 6.20 0.86 -9.16
CA LEU A 138 6.60 0.90 -7.76
C LEU A 138 7.65 2.01 -7.63
N ARG A 139 7.37 3.03 -6.82
CA ARG A 139 8.07 4.34 -6.86
C ARG A 139 8.81 4.67 -5.58
N SER A 140 8.60 3.93 -4.50
CA SER A 140 9.19 4.28 -3.20
C SER A 140 10.72 4.15 -3.17
N GLY A 141 11.28 3.33 -4.06
CA GLY A 141 12.70 2.97 -4.02
C GLY A 141 13.03 2.11 -2.80
N ALA A 142 12.08 1.27 -2.33
CA ALA A 142 12.28 0.38 -1.20
C ALA A 142 13.59 -0.42 -1.36
N ALA A 143 14.42 -0.39 -0.32
CA ALA A 143 15.74 -1.00 -0.35
C ALA A 143 15.66 -2.49 -0.76
N GLY A 144 16.49 -2.88 -1.72
CA GLY A 144 16.58 -4.25 -2.24
C GLY A 144 15.42 -4.71 -3.12
N LEU A 145 14.38 -3.88 -3.35
CA LEU A 145 13.19 -4.28 -4.12
C LEU A 145 13.51 -4.55 -5.59
N SER A 146 14.24 -3.66 -6.25
CA SER A 146 14.65 -3.79 -7.66
C SER A 146 15.63 -4.93 -7.89
N ASP A 147 16.48 -5.21 -6.90
CA ASP A 147 17.54 -6.23 -6.99
C ASP A 147 17.06 -7.59 -6.45
N SER A 148 15.79 -7.70 -6.09
CA SER A 148 15.21 -8.91 -5.52
C SER A 148 15.08 -10.03 -6.56
N ALA A 149 15.06 -11.28 -6.07
CA ALA A 149 14.82 -12.44 -6.92
C ALA A 149 13.46 -12.38 -7.63
N ALA A 150 12.44 -11.82 -6.96
CA ALA A 150 11.11 -11.61 -7.56
C ALA A 150 11.16 -10.62 -8.73
N ALA A 151 11.86 -9.49 -8.59
CA ALA A 151 12.03 -8.53 -9.68
C ALA A 151 12.76 -9.15 -10.87
N ALA A 152 13.91 -9.81 -10.63
CA ALA A 152 14.65 -10.52 -11.66
C ALA A 152 13.82 -11.61 -12.36
N SER A 153 12.97 -12.32 -11.61
CA SER A 153 12.09 -13.35 -12.16
C SER A 153 10.98 -12.77 -13.05
N ILE A 154 10.42 -11.62 -12.67
CA ILE A 154 9.44 -10.88 -13.49
C ILE A 154 10.10 -10.41 -14.79
N ASP A 155 11.28 -9.82 -14.72
CA ASP A 155 12.00 -9.30 -15.88
C ASP A 155 12.41 -10.42 -16.84
N ALA A 156 12.93 -11.54 -16.32
CA ALA A 156 13.28 -12.70 -17.12
C ALA A 156 12.06 -13.30 -17.83
N ARG A 157 10.91 -13.40 -17.15
CA ARG A 157 9.66 -13.82 -17.80
C ARG A 157 9.19 -12.83 -18.85
N HIS A 158 9.26 -11.53 -18.56
CA HIS A 158 8.88 -10.50 -19.52
C HIS A 158 9.74 -10.59 -20.79
N GLN A 159 11.06 -10.75 -20.64
CA GLN A 159 11.96 -10.92 -21.78
C GLN A 159 11.66 -12.20 -22.56
N THR A 160 11.41 -13.32 -21.86
CA THR A 160 11.03 -14.59 -22.50
C THR A 160 9.80 -14.42 -23.40
N PHE A 161 8.78 -13.67 -22.94
CA PHE A 161 7.61 -13.36 -23.76
C PHE A 161 7.92 -12.34 -24.86
N ALA A 162 8.75 -11.33 -24.60
CA ALA A 162 9.15 -10.35 -25.60
C ALA A 162 9.89 -11.01 -26.79
N ASP A 163 10.71 -12.03 -26.53
CA ASP A 163 11.49 -12.74 -27.57
C ASP A 163 10.61 -13.57 -28.53
N ILE A 164 9.44 -14.03 -28.06
CA ILE A 164 8.50 -14.86 -28.85
C ILE A 164 7.35 -14.04 -29.47
N LEU A 165 7.11 -12.83 -28.97
CA LEU A 165 6.08 -11.94 -29.48
C LEU A 165 6.60 -11.19 -30.71
N PRO A 166 5.73 -10.96 -31.72
CA PRO A 166 6.16 -10.24 -32.92
C PRO A 166 6.44 -8.77 -32.60
N GLY A 167 7.53 -8.23 -33.16
CA GLY A 167 7.84 -6.80 -33.06
C GLY A 167 6.85 -5.88 -33.80
N ASN A 168 6.06 -6.42 -34.74
CA ASN A 168 4.95 -5.70 -35.38
C ASN A 168 3.63 -5.98 -34.64
N PRO A 169 2.98 -4.97 -34.02
CA PRO A 169 1.70 -5.13 -33.34
C PRO A 169 0.59 -5.73 -34.19
N GLU A 170 0.57 -5.49 -35.51
CA GLU A 170 -0.45 -6.02 -36.42
C GLU A 170 -0.42 -7.55 -36.53
N ALA A 171 0.75 -8.16 -36.29
CA ALA A 171 0.94 -9.61 -36.33
C ALA A 171 0.59 -10.30 -35.00
N LEU A 172 0.38 -9.55 -33.91
CA LEU A 172 0.18 -10.08 -32.56
C LEU A 172 -1.03 -11.02 -32.49
N TRP A 173 -2.15 -10.63 -33.11
CA TRP A 173 -3.36 -11.44 -33.10
C TRP A 173 -3.13 -12.86 -33.64
N GLN A 174 -2.46 -12.96 -34.80
CA GLN A 174 -2.16 -14.24 -35.42
C GLN A 174 -1.13 -15.03 -34.62
N ALA A 175 -0.13 -14.35 -34.04
CA ALA A 175 0.84 -15.01 -33.17
C ALA A 175 0.18 -15.63 -31.94
N LEU A 176 -0.75 -14.92 -31.29
CA LEU A 176 -1.51 -15.46 -30.15
C LEU A 176 -2.36 -16.67 -30.55
N LEU A 177 -3.05 -16.62 -31.70
CA LEU A 177 -3.82 -17.78 -32.18
C LEU A 177 -2.93 -19.01 -32.43
N ALA A 178 -1.72 -18.79 -32.94
CA ALA A 178 -0.75 -19.86 -33.23
C ALA A 178 -0.04 -20.42 -31.98
N MET A 179 -0.04 -19.70 -30.85
CA MET A 179 0.57 -20.18 -29.61
C MET A 179 -0.16 -21.40 -29.03
N GLU A 180 0.57 -22.25 -28.31
CA GLU A 180 -0.03 -23.30 -27.51
C GLU A 180 -0.90 -22.72 -26.39
N GLU A 181 -1.96 -23.43 -26.01
CA GLU A 181 -2.89 -23.00 -24.96
C GLU A 181 -2.19 -22.73 -23.63
N ALA A 182 -1.28 -23.61 -23.19
CA ALA A 182 -0.52 -23.42 -21.96
C ALA A 182 0.34 -22.14 -21.98
N GLN A 183 0.99 -21.87 -23.12
CA GLN A 183 1.82 -20.69 -23.30
C GLN A 183 0.97 -19.41 -23.32
N ARG A 184 -0.18 -19.42 -23.99
CA ARG A 184 -1.15 -18.31 -23.94
C ARG A 184 -1.65 -18.05 -22.52
N ALA A 185 -1.95 -19.10 -21.77
CA ALA A 185 -2.45 -18.99 -20.40
C ALA A 185 -1.40 -18.36 -19.48
N LEU A 186 -0.12 -18.72 -19.63
CA LEU A 186 0.98 -18.10 -18.90
C LEU A 186 1.23 -16.65 -19.31
N LEU A 187 1.16 -16.33 -20.60
CA LEU A 187 1.27 -14.94 -21.08
C LEU A 187 0.13 -14.08 -20.50
N PHE A 188 -1.10 -14.60 -20.53
CA PHE A 188 -2.25 -13.96 -19.91
C PHE A 188 -2.02 -13.72 -18.42
N ALA A 189 -1.54 -14.74 -17.69
CA ALA A 189 -1.23 -14.63 -16.26
C ALA A 189 -0.19 -13.53 -15.98
N HIS A 190 0.86 -13.47 -16.79
CA HIS A 190 1.89 -12.43 -16.70
C HIS A 190 1.33 -11.03 -16.95
N CYS A 191 0.49 -10.85 -17.98
CA CYS A 191 -0.18 -9.58 -18.24
C CYS A 191 -1.08 -9.14 -17.08
N VAL A 192 -1.90 -10.05 -16.54
CA VAL A 192 -2.77 -9.76 -15.38
C VAL A 192 -1.93 -9.41 -14.15
N ALA A 193 -0.87 -10.19 -13.88
CA ALA A 193 0.02 -9.96 -12.76
C ALA A 193 0.60 -8.54 -12.78
N LEU A 194 1.07 -8.03 -13.93
CA LEU A 194 1.64 -6.67 -14.02
C LEU A 194 0.65 -5.56 -13.66
N THR A 195 -0.66 -5.83 -13.66
CA THR A 195 -1.71 -4.87 -13.26
C THR A 195 -1.98 -4.82 -11.76
N VAL A 196 -1.49 -5.81 -10.98
CA VAL A 196 -1.71 -5.86 -9.53
C VAL A 196 -1.06 -4.65 -8.85
N ASP A 197 -1.84 -3.93 -8.04
CA ASP A 197 -1.42 -2.79 -7.24
C ASP A 197 -2.04 -2.88 -5.85
N ALA A 198 -1.26 -3.37 -4.89
CA ALA A 198 -1.65 -3.51 -3.48
C ALA A 198 -0.89 -2.53 -2.58
N VAL A 199 -0.38 -1.43 -3.16
CA VAL A 199 0.42 -0.44 -2.45
C VAL A 199 -0.48 0.45 -1.59
N PHE A 200 -0.18 0.55 -0.30
CA PHE A 200 -0.80 1.50 0.60
C PHE A 200 -0.48 2.93 0.16
N ARG A 201 -1.47 3.82 0.18
CA ARG A 201 -1.30 5.25 -0.10
C ARG A 201 -2.04 6.04 0.97
N PRO A 202 -1.37 6.99 1.65
CA PRO A 202 -2.04 7.86 2.61
C PRO A 202 -3.23 8.55 1.94
N TYR A 203 -4.38 8.55 2.60
CA TYR A 203 -5.64 9.16 2.13
C TYR A 203 -6.33 8.48 0.94
N ASP A 204 -5.88 7.29 0.52
CA ASP A 204 -6.55 6.54 -0.55
C ASP A 204 -7.82 5.85 -0.02
N ARG A 205 -8.92 6.01 -0.76
CA ARG A 205 -10.23 5.40 -0.44
C ARG A 205 -10.36 3.96 -0.95
N ARG A 206 -9.31 3.40 -1.57
CA ARG A 206 -9.25 2.01 -2.09
C ARG A 206 -9.08 0.95 -0.99
N SER A 207 -9.78 1.05 0.14
CA SER A 207 -9.76 0.00 1.18
C SER A 207 -10.21 -1.36 0.62
N ALA A 208 -11.16 -1.36 -0.32
CA ALA A 208 -11.60 -2.56 -1.03
C ALA A 208 -10.50 -3.23 -1.86
N ALA A 209 -9.56 -2.46 -2.44
CA ALA A 209 -8.49 -3.03 -3.25
C ALA A 209 -7.46 -3.79 -2.39
N LEU A 210 -7.14 -3.27 -1.20
CA LEU A 210 -6.27 -3.97 -0.24
C LEU A 210 -6.94 -5.25 0.29
N ALA A 211 -8.23 -5.21 0.58
CA ALA A 211 -8.99 -6.41 0.96
C ALA A 211 -9.02 -7.46 -0.17
N GLN A 212 -9.15 -7.03 -1.43
CA GLN A 212 -9.08 -7.93 -2.58
C GLN A 212 -7.66 -8.50 -2.76
N ALA A 213 -6.60 -7.72 -2.49
CA ALA A 213 -5.24 -8.21 -2.49
C ALA A 213 -5.01 -9.32 -1.45
N ASP A 214 -5.69 -9.28 -0.30
CA ASP A 214 -5.65 -10.36 0.70
C ASP A 214 -6.39 -11.64 0.25
N ILE A 215 -7.49 -11.50 -0.49
CA ILE A 215 -8.17 -12.63 -1.13
C ILE A 215 -7.24 -13.28 -2.16
N LEU A 216 -6.61 -12.47 -3.01
CA LEU A 216 -5.66 -12.92 -4.02
C LEU A 216 -4.44 -13.60 -3.39
N ALA A 217 -3.85 -12.98 -2.35
CA ALA A 217 -2.72 -13.53 -1.61
C ALA A 217 -3.04 -14.92 -1.04
N ARG A 218 -4.24 -15.10 -0.48
CA ARG A 218 -4.69 -16.43 0.00
C ARG A 218 -4.85 -17.43 -1.14
N ALA A 219 -5.47 -17.03 -2.24
CA ALA A 219 -5.73 -17.90 -3.38
C ALA A 219 -4.44 -18.47 -4.01
N ILE A 220 -3.35 -17.69 -4.02
CA ILE A 220 -2.04 -18.12 -4.53
C ILE A 220 -1.11 -18.65 -3.44
N GLY A 221 -1.54 -18.70 -2.17
CA GLY A 221 -0.69 -19.09 -1.04
C GLY A 221 0.55 -18.20 -0.90
N LEU A 222 0.40 -16.89 -1.05
CA LEU A 222 1.51 -15.95 -1.11
C LEU A 222 2.39 -16.04 0.14
N ASP A 223 3.67 -16.30 -0.09
CA ASP A 223 4.74 -16.15 0.88
C ASP A 223 5.68 -15.03 0.43
N VAL A 224 5.69 -13.92 1.18
CA VAL A 224 6.54 -12.77 0.84
C VAL A 224 8.02 -13.05 1.16
N THR A 225 8.34 -13.99 2.04
CA THR A 225 9.74 -14.37 2.30
C THR A 225 10.37 -15.01 1.06
N ALA A 226 9.59 -15.77 0.28
CA ALA A 226 10.02 -16.36 -0.99
C ALA A 226 10.35 -15.30 -2.06
N ALA A 227 9.78 -14.09 -1.95
CA ALA A 227 10.15 -12.96 -2.80
C ALA A 227 11.49 -12.31 -2.40
N GLY A 228 12.08 -12.72 -1.28
CA GLY A 228 13.39 -12.28 -0.81
C GLY A 228 13.37 -11.12 0.19
N TRP A 229 12.19 -10.72 0.68
CA TRP A 229 12.12 -9.69 1.72
C TRP A 229 12.72 -10.19 3.03
N LYS A 230 13.55 -9.36 3.67
CA LYS A 230 14.13 -9.63 4.99
C LYS A 230 14.05 -8.40 5.89
N PRO A 231 13.82 -8.56 7.20
CA PRO A 231 13.87 -7.46 8.13
C PRO A 231 15.34 -7.10 8.44
N THR A 232 15.82 -5.96 7.95
CA THR A 232 17.15 -5.44 8.27
C THR A 232 17.07 -4.32 9.30
N ALA A 233 18.21 -4.01 9.94
CA ALA A 233 18.33 -2.92 10.89
C ALA A 233 17.90 -1.60 10.23
N GLU A 234 18.48 -1.26 9.08
CA GLU A 234 18.17 -0.03 8.34
C GLU A 234 16.78 -0.05 7.67
N GLY A 235 16.41 -1.18 7.06
CA GLY A 235 15.19 -1.30 6.27
C GLY A 235 13.92 -1.32 7.12
N TYR A 236 13.99 -1.85 8.34
CA TYR A 236 12.82 -2.06 9.20
C TYR A 236 13.05 -1.67 10.66
N PHE A 237 14.02 -2.27 11.37
CA PHE A 237 14.07 -2.19 12.83
C PHE A 237 14.37 -0.79 13.38
N LEU A 238 15.20 0.00 12.71
CA LEU A 238 15.48 1.39 13.07
C LEU A 238 14.27 2.32 12.89
N ARG A 239 13.25 1.88 12.13
CA ARG A 239 12.08 2.70 11.74
C ARG A 239 10.82 2.38 12.54
N VAL A 240 10.89 1.42 13.45
CA VAL A 240 9.80 1.03 14.36
C VAL A 240 10.18 1.37 15.81
N SER A 241 9.27 1.25 16.77
CA SER A 241 9.59 1.47 18.20
C SER A 241 10.48 0.34 18.77
N LYS A 242 11.13 0.55 19.93
CA LYS A 242 11.85 -0.54 20.63
C LYS A 242 10.91 -1.69 21.00
N ALA A 243 9.69 -1.37 21.46
CA ALA A 243 8.67 -2.36 21.78
C ALA A 243 8.34 -3.27 20.58
N GLN A 244 8.15 -2.69 19.39
CA GLN A 244 7.90 -3.46 18.16
C GLN A 244 9.08 -4.35 17.76
N ILE A 245 10.34 -3.94 18.00
CA ILE A 245 11.49 -4.84 17.81
C ILE A 245 11.37 -6.05 18.75
N LEU A 246 11.11 -5.80 20.03
CA LEU A 246 11.02 -6.87 21.03
C LEU A 246 9.86 -7.83 20.72
N ASP A 247 8.72 -7.31 20.27
CA ASP A 247 7.59 -8.12 19.84
C ASP A 247 7.93 -8.98 18.61
N ALA A 248 8.63 -8.42 17.63
CA ALA A 248 9.10 -9.18 16.46
C ALA A 248 10.06 -10.32 16.86
N VAL A 249 11.02 -10.03 17.74
CA VAL A 249 11.98 -11.02 18.22
C VAL A 249 11.30 -12.08 19.09
N ARG A 250 10.35 -11.68 19.92
CA ARG A 250 9.56 -12.61 20.74
C ARG A 250 8.74 -13.56 19.88
N GLU A 251 8.06 -13.03 18.86
CA GLU A 251 7.27 -13.84 17.94
C GLU A 251 8.15 -14.80 17.12
N ALA A 252 9.33 -14.37 16.69
CA ALA A 252 10.20 -15.17 15.85
C ALA A 252 11.07 -16.18 16.61
N LYS A 253 11.53 -15.84 17.82
CA LYS A 253 12.58 -16.56 18.57
C LYS A 253 12.28 -16.78 20.05
N GLY A 254 11.13 -16.32 20.55
CA GLY A 254 10.67 -16.51 21.93
C GLY A 254 11.11 -15.43 22.92
N ASP A 255 10.52 -15.45 24.11
CA ASP A 255 10.71 -14.43 25.17
C ASP A 255 12.17 -14.27 25.59
N ALA A 256 12.88 -15.38 25.80
CA ALA A 256 14.28 -15.36 26.22
C ALA A 256 15.20 -14.66 25.21
N ALA A 257 14.84 -14.63 23.92
CA ALA A 257 15.60 -13.89 22.91
C ALA A 257 15.33 -12.39 22.98
N ALA A 258 14.08 -12.00 23.21
CA ALA A 258 13.69 -10.60 23.37
C ALA A 258 14.32 -9.98 24.64
N GLU A 259 14.31 -10.71 25.76
CA GLU A 259 14.90 -10.24 27.03
C GLU A 259 16.40 -9.95 26.91
N ARG A 260 17.15 -10.76 26.14
CA ARG A 260 18.59 -10.56 25.90
C ARG A 260 18.93 -9.24 25.24
N ILE A 261 18.04 -8.68 24.43
CA ILE A 261 18.27 -7.43 23.68
C ILE A 261 17.52 -6.24 24.27
N ALA A 262 16.66 -6.43 25.28
CA ALA A 262 15.75 -5.41 25.81
C ALA A 262 16.48 -4.19 26.40
N GLY A 263 17.65 -4.39 27.02
CA GLY A 263 18.44 -3.31 27.62
C GLY A 263 19.31 -2.53 26.63
N LEU A 264 19.36 -2.93 25.35
CA LEU A 264 20.23 -2.30 24.37
C LEU A 264 19.71 -0.93 23.91
N LYS A 265 20.64 -0.07 23.48
CA LYS A 265 20.27 1.16 22.77
C LYS A 265 19.63 0.81 21.42
N LYS A 266 18.80 1.71 20.88
CA LYS A 266 18.02 1.45 19.64
C LYS A 266 18.87 0.90 18.47
N PRO A 267 20.04 1.48 18.11
CA PRO A 267 20.83 0.97 16.99
C PRO A 267 21.40 -0.43 17.25
N GLU A 268 21.91 -0.68 18.47
CA GLU A 268 22.43 -1.98 18.87
C GLU A 268 21.32 -3.04 18.92
N MET A 269 20.13 -2.66 19.40
CA MET A 269 18.94 -3.51 19.42
C MET A 269 18.49 -3.89 18.00
N ALA A 270 18.51 -2.93 17.08
CA ALA A 270 18.14 -3.17 15.68
C ALA A 270 19.12 -4.13 14.98
N ALA A 271 20.44 -3.95 15.18
CA ALA A 271 21.45 -4.85 14.65
C ALA A 271 21.35 -6.26 15.26
N ALA A 272 21.12 -6.36 16.57
CA ALA A 272 20.93 -7.65 17.23
C ALA A 272 19.64 -8.35 16.75
N ALA A 273 18.55 -7.61 16.53
CA ALA A 273 17.32 -8.16 15.99
C ALA A 273 17.48 -8.67 14.55
N GLU A 274 18.21 -7.95 13.70
CA GLU A 274 18.55 -8.41 12.34
C GLU A 274 19.31 -9.75 12.40
N GLU A 275 20.35 -9.85 13.22
CA GLU A 275 21.12 -11.09 13.35
C GLU A 275 20.27 -12.25 13.87
N LEU A 276 19.36 -11.99 14.81
CA LEU A 276 18.44 -13.01 15.33
C LEU A 276 17.42 -13.47 14.29
N LEU A 277 16.94 -12.58 13.41
CA LEU A 277 15.86 -12.85 12.46
C LEU A 277 16.33 -13.19 11.05
N LYS A 278 17.63 -13.10 10.74
CA LYS A 278 18.22 -13.29 9.40
C LYS A 278 17.81 -14.59 8.68
N ASP A 279 17.63 -15.67 9.45
CA ASP A 279 17.26 -17.02 9.00
C ASP A 279 15.84 -17.42 9.44
N SER A 280 15.06 -16.47 9.92
CA SER A 280 13.66 -16.70 10.29
C SER A 280 12.72 -16.44 9.11
N ALA A 281 11.58 -17.12 9.08
CA ALA A 281 10.47 -16.80 8.17
C ALA A 281 9.54 -15.71 8.74
N TRP A 282 10.02 -14.93 9.71
CA TRP A 282 9.21 -13.88 10.33
C TRP A 282 8.96 -12.73 9.35
N LEU A 283 7.73 -12.26 9.31
CA LEU A 283 7.33 -11.08 8.54
C LEU A 283 6.53 -10.14 9.45
N PRO A 284 6.59 -8.81 9.27
CA PRO A 284 5.68 -7.88 9.92
C PRO A 284 4.25 -8.09 9.44
N ALA A 285 3.26 -7.74 10.28
CA ALA A 285 1.84 -7.97 10.00
C ALA A 285 1.39 -7.49 8.60
N ALA A 286 1.90 -6.34 8.14
CA ALA A 286 1.57 -5.78 6.81
C ALA A 286 2.01 -6.65 5.61
N LEU A 287 2.96 -7.58 5.81
CA LEU A 287 3.42 -8.50 4.78
C LEU A 287 2.78 -9.89 4.87
N ARG A 288 2.05 -10.20 5.94
CA ARG A 288 1.48 -11.53 6.16
C ARG A 288 0.30 -11.78 5.25
N THR A 289 0.13 -13.03 4.83
CA THR A 289 -1.08 -13.47 4.13
C THR A 289 -2.10 -13.90 5.19
N PRO A 290 -3.28 -13.25 5.28
CA PRO A 290 -4.28 -13.62 6.28
C PRO A 290 -4.66 -15.10 6.19
N GLY A 291 -4.76 -15.79 7.33
CA GLY A 291 -5.14 -17.20 7.38
C GLY A 291 -4.05 -18.22 7.01
N LEU A 292 -2.87 -17.77 6.58
CA LEU A 292 -1.68 -18.63 6.42
C LEU A 292 -0.85 -18.55 7.71
N VAL A 293 -0.70 -19.67 8.42
CA VAL A 293 0.12 -19.73 9.64
C VAL A 293 1.59 -19.59 9.23
N GLN A 294 2.34 -18.67 9.86
CA GLN A 294 3.78 -18.65 9.70
C GLN A 294 4.37 -19.89 10.34
N SER A 295 5.08 -20.70 9.56
CA SER A 295 5.90 -21.78 10.12
C SER A 295 7.02 -21.12 10.93
N VAL A 296 6.80 -20.96 12.23
CA VAL A 296 7.86 -20.67 13.19
C VAL A 296 8.68 -21.95 13.24
N ALA A 297 9.92 -21.90 12.78
CA ALA A 297 10.80 -23.06 12.72
C ALA A 297 10.98 -23.68 14.12
N ALA A 298 10.14 -24.66 14.43
CA ALA A 298 10.38 -25.67 15.44
C ALA A 298 11.03 -26.85 14.71
N GLU A 299 12.21 -27.25 15.19
CA GLU A 299 12.94 -28.40 14.66
C GLU A 299 12.07 -29.66 14.71
N GLY A 300 11.90 -30.28 13.53
CA GLY A 300 11.59 -31.71 13.39
C GLY A 300 10.12 -32.13 13.51
N GLU A 301 9.35 -32.02 12.44
CA GLU A 301 8.37 -33.06 12.06
C GLU A 301 8.01 -32.95 10.56
N GLU A 302 8.06 -34.08 9.85
CA GLU A 302 7.77 -34.18 8.42
C GLU A 302 6.32 -33.75 8.10
N LEU A 303 6.16 -32.82 7.16
CA LEU A 303 4.85 -32.41 6.65
C LEU A 303 4.29 -33.45 5.66
N PRO A 304 3.01 -33.83 5.74
CA PRO A 304 2.37 -34.57 4.68
C PRO A 304 2.10 -33.63 3.49
N ILE A 305 2.33 -34.16 2.29
CA ILE A 305 2.07 -33.52 1.01
C ILE A 305 0.58 -33.16 0.92
N ILE A 306 0.26 -31.88 0.90
CA ILE A 306 -1.11 -31.41 0.63
C ILE A 306 -1.34 -31.55 -0.88
N SER A 307 -2.01 -32.64 -1.23
CA SER A 307 -2.57 -32.88 -2.56
C SER A 307 -3.51 -31.73 -2.94
N SER A 308 -3.35 -31.26 -4.18
CA SER A 308 -4.20 -30.29 -4.86
C SER A 308 -5.68 -30.65 -4.75
N ASN A 309 -6.38 -30.01 -3.82
CA ASN A 309 -7.83 -29.97 -3.83
C ASN A 309 -8.29 -28.60 -3.33
N ILE A 310 -8.56 -27.69 -4.26
CA ILE A 310 -9.23 -26.43 -3.98
C ILE A 310 -10.68 -26.78 -3.59
N PRO A 311 -11.16 -26.51 -2.37
CA PRO A 311 -12.56 -26.66 -2.08
C PRO A 311 -13.34 -25.58 -2.84
N ALA A 312 -14.36 -26.02 -3.58
CA ALA A 312 -15.31 -25.14 -4.25
C ALA A 312 -15.86 -24.11 -3.25
N ILE A 313 -15.58 -22.82 -3.51
CA ILE A 313 -16.22 -21.71 -2.80
C ILE A 313 -17.64 -21.62 -3.35
N ALA A 314 -18.54 -22.39 -2.74
CA ALA A 314 -19.98 -22.18 -2.82
C ALA A 314 -20.50 -21.93 -1.40
N ALA A 315 -21.15 -20.78 -1.24
CA ALA A 315 -21.96 -20.32 -0.09
C ALA A 315 -21.37 -19.14 0.70
N ILE A 316 -21.47 -17.93 0.12
CA ILE A 316 -21.89 -16.73 0.88
C ILE A 316 -22.88 -15.98 -0.01
N ALA A 317 -24.14 -16.41 0.05
CA ALA A 317 -25.30 -15.64 -0.37
C ALA A 317 -26.38 -15.87 0.69
N ALA A 318 -26.26 -15.14 1.80
CA ALA A 318 -27.32 -14.92 2.79
C ALA A 318 -26.85 -13.84 3.79
N GLU A 319 -27.05 -12.58 3.43
CA GLU A 319 -27.74 -11.53 4.23
C GLU A 319 -27.78 -10.21 3.44
#